data_AF-A0A0C1GGZ8-F1
#
_entry.id   AF-A0A0C1GGZ8-F1
#
_cell.length_a   1.000
_cell.length_b   1.000
_cell.length_c   1.000
_cell.angle_alpha   90.00
_cell.angle_beta   90.00
_cell.angle_gamma   90.00
#
_symmetry.space_group_name_H-M   'P 1'
#
loop_
_entity.id
_entity.type
_entity.pdbx_description
1 polymer ?
#
loop_
_entity_poly.entity_id
_entity_poly.type
_entity_poly.pdbx_seq_one_letter_code
_entity_poly.pdbx_strand_id
1 'polypeptide(L)'
;MLRADVIEHGRKIDDRINEQQRALSEESERFRRQVGNIVDNAGKTIRQETVQSLDSASEGYRRAVDELNREVGKFNKIIKSWYIGIGVVLAIAAIILFVVVRYTVVDLADRREELESYEHAIETAKAFAESDAYICEGRICINAGKNVGNGYRQAKPRKK
;
A
#
# COMPACT_ATOMS: atom_id res chain seq x y z
N MET A 1 86.44 -3.15 61.46
CA MET A 1 86.54 -2.37 60.20
C MET A 1 85.56 -2.82 59.12
N LEU A 2 85.19 -4.10 59.00
CA LEU A 2 84.28 -4.62 57.94
C LEU A 2 82.85 -4.05 57.89
N ARG A 3 82.29 -3.57 59.02
CA ARG A 3 80.90 -3.04 59.03
C ARG A 3 80.77 -1.64 58.41
N ALA A 4 81.83 -0.84 58.41
CA ALA A 4 81.79 0.51 57.84
C ALA A 4 81.79 0.45 56.30
N ASP A 5 82.58 -0.46 55.73
CA ASP A 5 82.70 -0.65 54.28
C ASP A 5 81.38 -1.12 53.65
N VAL A 6 80.65 -2.02 54.31
CA VAL A 6 79.34 -2.51 53.84
C VAL A 6 78.27 -1.41 53.84
N ILE A 7 78.30 -0.50 54.82
CA ILE A 7 77.35 0.63 54.91
C ILE A 7 77.65 1.66 53.81
N GLU A 8 78.93 1.89 53.53
CA GLU A 8 79.35 2.80 52.45
C GLU A 8 79.01 2.24 51.07
N HIS A 9 79.23 0.93 50.86
CA HIS A 9 78.86 0.26 49.62
C HIS A 9 77.34 0.24 49.40
N GLY A 10 76.55 0.01 50.45
CA GLY A 10 75.09 0.06 50.40
C GLY A 10 74.57 1.44 49.97
N ARG A 11 75.13 2.51 50.54
CA ARG A 11 74.74 3.89 50.21
C ARG A 11 75.01 4.23 48.74
N LYS A 12 76.17 3.82 48.23
CA LYS A 12 76.56 4.04 46.82
C LYS A 12 75.67 3.27 45.83
N ILE A 13 75.15 2.11 46.21
CA ILE A 13 74.21 1.34 45.39
C ILE A 13 72.84 2.02 45.37
N ASP A 14 72.35 2.46 46.52
CA ASP A 14 71.07 3.16 46.65
C ASP A 14 71.06 4.48 45.85
N ASP A 15 72.15 5.26 45.94
CA ASP A 15 72.30 6.51 45.19
C ASP A 15 72.23 6.28 43.67
N ARG A 16 72.90 5.23 43.16
CA ARG A 16 72.87 4.90 41.72
C ARG A 16 71.50 4.42 41.26
N ILE A 17 70.77 3.67 42.09
CA ILE A 17 69.42 3.20 41.76
C ILE A 17 68.45 4.40 41.71
N ASN A 18 68.55 5.32 42.67
CA ASN A 18 67.73 6.51 42.73
C ASN A 18 68.01 7.47 41.56
N GLU A 19 69.28 7.60 41.16
CA GLU A 19 69.68 8.37 39.99
C GLU A 19 69.16 7.76 38.68
N GLN A 20 69.25 6.44 38.51
CA GLN A 20 68.66 5.74 37.37
C GLN A 20 67.14 5.88 37.33
N GLN A 21 66.45 5.72 38.46
CA GLN A 21 65.00 5.89 38.52
C GLN A 21 64.55 7.30 38.14
N ARG A 22 65.30 8.33 38.57
CA ARG A 22 65.03 9.72 38.18
C ARG A 22 65.23 9.95 36.69
N ALA A 23 66.31 9.42 36.12
CA ALA A 23 66.57 9.52 34.68
C ALA A 23 65.48 8.83 33.84
N LEU A 24 65.04 7.63 34.24
CA LEU A 24 63.95 6.91 33.57
C LEU A 24 62.60 7.63 33.72
N SER A 25 62.32 8.21 34.88
CA SER A 25 61.07 8.98 35.11
C SER A 25 61.03 10.21 34.22
N GLU A 26 62.15 10.92 34.08
CA GLU A 26 62.23 12.11 33.25
C GLU A 26 62.11 11.79 31.75
N GLU A 27 62.68 10.67 31.31
CA GLU A 27 62.57 10.21 29.93
C GLU A 27 61.14 9.73 29.61
N SER A 28 60.50 9.03 30.54
CA SER A 28 59.09 8.60 30.42
C SER A 28 58.14 9.79 30.31
N GLU A 29 58.34 10.83 31.14
CA GLU A 29 57.54 12.05 31.04
C GLU A 29 57.74 12.78 29.71
N ARG A 30 58.98 12.87 29.23
CA ARG A 30 59.29 13.48 27.92
C ARG A 30 58.63 12.71 26.79
N PHE A 31 58.70 11.39 26.82
CA PHE A 31 58.04 10.53 25.83
C PHE A 31 56.52 10.70 25.88
N ARG A 32 55.92 10.72 27.07
CA ARG A 32 54.48 10.90 27.25
C ARG A 32 54.00 12.25 26.72
N ARG A 33 54.77 13.32 26.93
CA ARG A 33 54.50 14.65 26.36
C ARG A 33 54.64 14.66 24.84
N GLN A 34 55.66 14.00 24.30
CA GLN A 34 55.87 13.92 22.85
C GLN A 34 54.75 13.15 22.15
N VAL A 35 54.35 12.01 22.69
CA VAL A 35 53.21 11.24 22.19
C VAL A 35 51.92 12.04 22.32
N GLY A 36 51.70 12.74 23.44
CA GLY A 36 50.55 13.63 23.62
C GLY A 36 50.46 14.71 22.53
N ASN A 37 51.58 15.36 22.22
CA ASN A 37 51.64 16.38 21.18
C ASN A 37 51.42 15.79 19.78
N ILE A 38 51.96 14.61 19.48
CA ILE A 38 51.77 13.94 18.19
C ILE A 38 50.30 13.52 18.03
N VAL A 39 49.69 12.95 19.07
CA VAL A 39 48.28 12.51 19.04
C VAL A 39 47.34 13.70 18.94
N ASP A 40 47.60 14.81 19.65
CA ASP A 40 46.76 16.01 19.55
C ASP A 40 46.87 16.66 18.17
N ASN A 41 48.07 16.70 17.58
CA ASN A 41 48.28 17.22 16.24
C ASN A 41 47.63 16.32 15.17
N ALA A 42 47.83 15.00 15.26
CA ALA A 42 47.18 14.04 14.37
C ALA A 42 45.65 14.09 14.50
N GLY A 43 45.13 14.21 15.72
CA GLY A 43 43.70 14.35 15.99
C GLY A 43 43.11 15.62 15.37
N LYS A 44 43.83 16.75 15.42
CA LYS A 44 43.42 18.00 14.75
C LYS A 44 43.41 17.84 13.23
N THR A 45 44.46 17.27 12.64
CA THR A 45 44.53 17.04 11.18
C THR A 45 43.42 16.11 10.70
N ILE A 46 43.21 14.97 11.37
CA ILE A 46 42.14 14.02 11.02
C ILE A 46 40.77 14.69 11.12
N ARG A 47 40.52 15.46 12.19
CA ARG A 47 39.24 16.16 12.36
C ARG A 47 39.01 17.20 11.26
N GLN A 48 40.05 17.93 10.87
CA GLN A 48 39.97 18.92 9.80
C GLN A 48 39.69 18.27 8.43
N GLU A 49 40.41 17.19 8.10
CA GLU A 49 40.20 16.44 6.85
C GLU A 49 38.82 15.78 6.81
N THR A 50 38.34 15.26 7.95
CA THR A 50 37.03 14.61 8.05
C THR A 50 35.91 15.64 7.87
N VAL A 51 36.01 16.81 8.51
CA VAL A 51 35.03 17.90 8.35
C VAL A 51 35.03 18.42 6.91
N GLN A 52 36.19 18.60 6.29
CA GLN A 52 36.28 19.09 4.92
C GLN A 52 35.73 18.09 3.89
N SER A 53 35.94 16.79 4.12
CA SER A 53 35.39 15.72 3.29
C SER A 53 33.88 15.57 3.48
N LEU A 54 33.38 15.74 4.71
CA LEU A 54 31.95 15.76 5.02
C LEU A 54 31.26 16.99 4.43
N ASP A 55 31.85 18.17 4.51
CA ASP A 55 31.27 19.39 3.95
C ASP A 55 31.16 19.31 2.43
N SER A 56 32.23 18.87 1.74
CA SER A 56 32.22 18.70 0.29
C SER A 56 31.25 17.62 -0.20
N ALA A 57 31.14 16.50 0.51
CA ALA A 57 30.11 15.50 0.24
C ALA A 57 28.70 16.04 0.52
N SER A 58 28.52 16.78 1.62
CA SER A 58 27.22 17.34 2.01
C SER A 58 26.72 18.40 1.02
N GLU A 59 27.60 19.19 0.41
CA GLU A 59 27.23 20.16 -0.62
C GLU A 59 26.71 19.47 -1.88
N GLY A 60 27.34 18.38 -2.31
CA GLY A 60 26.87 17.58 -3.44
C GLY A 60 25.48 16.99 -3.19
N TYR A 61 25.26 16.43 -1.99
CA TYR A 61 23.95 15.93 -1.57
C TYR A 61 22.90 17.04 -1.46
N ARG A 62 23.24 18.20 -0.87
CA ARG A 62 22.33 19.35 -0.76
C ARG A 62 21.90 19.87 -2.13
N ARG A 63 22.83 20.00 -3.08
CA ARG A 63 22.49 20.42 -4.45
C ARG A 63 21.58 19.41 -5.16
N ALA A 64 21.84 18.11 -5.02
CA ALA A 64 20.99 17.08 -5.60
C ALA A 64 19.58 17.06 -4.99
N VAL A 65 19.48 17.26 -3.66
CA VAL A 65 18.20 17.33 -2.95
C VAL A 65 17.41 18.60 -3.30
N ASP A 66 18.07 19.75 -3.45
CA ASP A 66 17.42 21.00 -3.86
C ASP A 66 16.90 20.95 -5.30
N GLU A 67 17.64 20.30 -6.20
CA GLU A 67 17.20 20.04 -7.58
C GLU A 67 15.97 19.13 -7.59
N LEU A 68 16.01 18.03 -6.81
CA LEU A 68 14.89 17.09 -6.69
C LEU A 68 13.64 17.75 -6.08
N ASN A 69 13.81 18.59 -5.06
CA ASN A 69 12.69 19.30 -4.42
C ASN A 69 12.02 20.30 -5.36
N ARG A 70 12.77 20.96 -6.24
CA ARG A 70 12.21 21.85 -7.27
C ARG A 70 11.38 21.09 -8.31
N GLU A 71 11.76 19.85 -8.62
CA GLU A 71 11.03 19.01 -9.56
C GLU A 71 9.79 18.35 -8.92
N VAL A 72 9.93 17.78 -7.73
CA VAL A 72 8.84 17.13 -6.98
C VAL A 72 7.74 18.12 -6.58
N GLY A 73 8.10 19.38 -6.29
CA GLY A 73 7.14 20.44 -6.00
C GLY A 73 6.16 20.70 -7.16
N LYS A 74 6.58 20.50 -8.41
CA LYS A 74 5.71 20.65 -9.58
C LYS A 74 4.79 19.43 -9.76
N PHE A 75 5.26 18.23 -9.45
CA PHE A 75 4.46 17.00 -9.58
C PHE A 75 3.35 16.88 -8.52
N ASN A 76 3.57 17.36 -7.30
CA ASN A 76 2.56 17.33 -6.23
C ASN A 76 1.28 18.11 -6.60
N LYS A 77 1.40 19.15 -7.45
CA LYS A 77 0.25 19.94 -7.92
C LYS A 77 -0.55 19.23 -9.01
N ILE A 78 0.14 18.48 -9.88
CA ILE A 78 -0.48 17.71 -10.97
C ILE A 78 -1.24 16.50 -10.40
N ILE A 79 -0.64 15.76 -9.47
CA ILE A 79 -1.25 14.55 -8.89
C ILE A 79 -2.61 14.87 -8.24
N LYS A 80 -2.70 15.96 -7.47
CA LYS A 80 -3.97 16.36 -6.82
C LYS A 80 -5.08 16.73 -7.81
N SER A 81 -4.74 17.29 -8.97
CA SER A 81 -5.73 17.71 -9.97
C SER A 81 -6.44 16.52 -10.63
N TRP A 82 -5.75 15.38 -10.78
CA TRP A 82 -6.31 14.20 -11.45
C TRP A 82 -7.27 13.43 -10.53
N TYR A 83 -7.00 13.40 -9.22
CA TYR A 83 -7.91 12.81 -8.23
C TYR A 83 -9.26 13.55 -8.14
N ILE A 84 -9.27 14.88 -8.29
CA ILE A 84 -10.52 15.66 -8.32
C ILE A 84 -11.35 15.26 -9.56
N GLY A 85 -10.71 15.15 -10.72
CA GLY A 85 -11.38 14.75 -11.96
C GLY A 85 -12.01 13.35 -11.87
N ILE A 86 -11.24 12.35 -11.41
CA ILE A 86 -11.73 10.97 -11.22
C ILE A 86 -12.87 10.93 -10.21
N GLY A 87 -12.75 11.69 -9.10
CA GLY A 87 -13.79 11.76 -8.07
C GLY A 87 -15.13 12.28 -8.61
N VAL A 88 -15.11 13.32 -9.45
CA VAL A 88 -16.33 13.88 -10.05
C VAL A 88 -17.00 12.87 -10.98
N VAL A 89 -16.23 12.17 -11.83
CA VAL A 89 -16.77 11.16 -12.75
C VAL A 89 -17.41 10.00 -11.99
N LEU A 90 -16.75 9.50 -10.93
CA LEU A 90 -17.31 8.44 -10.08
C LEU A 90 -18.57 8.88 -9.34
N ALA A 91 -18.61 10.12 -8.85
CA ALA A 91 -19.79 10.67 -8.20
C ALA A 91 -20.98 10.76 -9.17
N ILE A 92 -20.75 11.22 -10.40
CA ILE A 92 -21.79 11.26 -11.45
C ILE A 92 -22.29 9.85 -11.77
N ALA A 93 -21.39 8.89 -11.95
CA ALA A 93 -21.78 7.50 -12.21
C ALA A 93 -22.62 6.91 -11.07
N ALA A 94 -22.24 7.17 -9.81
CA ALA A 94 -23.00 6.74 -8.64
C ALA A 94 -24.40 7.37 -8.58
N ILE A 95 -24.52 8.66 -8.92
CA ILE A 95 -25.82 9.34 -8.99
C ILE A 95 -26.71 8.72 -10.07
N ILE A 96 -26.18 8.48 -11.27
CA ILE A 96 -26.94 7.86 -12.36
C ILE A 96 -27.41 6.46 -11.96
N LEU A 97 -26.52 5.63 -11.40
CA LEU A 97 -26.87 4.30 -10.91
C LEU A 97 -27.95 4.36 -9.83
N PHE A 98 -27.82 5.27 -8.87
CA PHE A 98 -28.82 5.47 -7.82
C PHE A 98 -30.19 5.84 -8.41
N VAL A 99 -30.21 6.78 -9.35
CA VAL A 99 -31.44 7.18 -10.04
C VAL A 99 -32.08 6.00 -10.76
N VAL A 100 -31.31 5.25 -11.56
CA VAL A 100 -31.80 4.07 -12.29
C VAL A 100 -32.38 3.04 -11.32
N VAL A 101 -31.68 2.71 -10.24
CA VAL A 101 -32.16 1.74 -9.23
C VAL A 101 -33.46 2.22 -8.59
N ARG A 102 -33.59 3.51 -8.28
CA ARG A 102 -34.83 4.06 -7.72
C ARG A 102 -35.97 4.00 -8.72
N TYR A 103 -35.73 4.32 -9.98
CA TYR A 103 -36.72 4.19 -11.04
C TYR A 103 -37.15 2.74 -11.23
N THR A 104 -36.22 1.78 -11.29
CA THR A 104 -36.59 0.37 -11.45
C THR A 104 -37.32 -0.18 -10.23
N VAL A 105 -36.94 0.21 -9.01
CA VAL A 105 -37.65 -0.23 -7.79
C VAL A 105 -39.08 0.33 -7.74
N VAL A 106 -39.27 1.60 -8.14
CA VAL A 106 -40.61 2.21 -8.19
C VAL A 106 -41.45 1.61 -9.31
N ASP A 107 -40.88 1.44 -10.51
CA ASP A 107 -41.57 0.82 -11.65
C ASP A 107 -41.93 -0.65 -11.36
N LEU A 108 -41.05 -1.40 -10.67
CA LEU A 108 -41.34 -2.77 -10.24
C LEU A 108 -42.42 -2.84 -9.16
N ALA A 109 -42.60 -1.80 -8.34
CA ALA A 109 -43.69 -1.73 -7.37
C ALA A 109 -45.03 -1.43 -8.06
N ASP A 110 -45.04 -0.51 -9.02
CA ASP A 110 -46.21 -0.15 -9.84
C ASP A 110 -46.67 -1.32 -10.72
N ARG A 111 -45.72 -2.01 -11.36
CA ARG A 111 -46.00 -3.22 -12.16
C ARG A 111 -46.45 -4.41 -11.32
N ARG A 112 -46.09 -4.47 -10.02
CA ARG A 112 -46.56 -5.54 -9.12
C ARG A 112 -48.06 -5.43 -8.86
N GLU A 113 -48.58 -4.21 -8.72
CA GLU A 113 -50.03 -3.99 -8.59
C GLU A 113 -50.76 -4.34 -9.90
N GLU A 114 -50.14 -4.11 -11.05
CA GLU A 114 -50.72 -4.47 -12.35
C GLU A 114 -50.69 -6.00 -12.61
N LEU A 115 -49.59 -6.68 -12.22
CA LEU A 115 -49.40 -8.14 -12.41
C LEU A 115 -50.37 -9.00 -11.59
N GLU A 116 -50.83 -8.53 -10.43
CA GLU A 116 -51.79 -9.28 -9.59
C GLU A 116 -53.12 -9.49 -10.34
N SER A 117 -53.49 -8.60 -11.27
CA SER A 117 -54.66 -8.79 -12.14
C SER A 117 -54.40 -9.73 -13.33
N TYR A 118 -53.14 -9.82 -13.80
CA TYR A 118 -52.76 -10.69 -14.92
C TYR A 118 -52.49 -12.14 -14.51
N GLU A 119 -52.27 -12.41 -13.22
CA GLU A 119 -52.08 -13.76 -12.69
C GLU A 119 -53.29 -14.67 -12.95
N HIS A 120 -54.52 -14.12 -12.97
CA HIS A 120 -55.73 -14.84 -13.38
C HIS A 120 -55.79 -15.18 -14.89
N ALA A 121 -55.13 -14.40 -15.75
CA ALA A 121 -55.09 -14.67 -17.18
C ALA A 121 -54.04 -15.75 -17.53
N ILE A 122 -52.92 -15.77 -16.80
CA ILE A 122 -51.82 -16.71 -17.03
C ILE A 122 -52.20 -18.15 -16.69
N GLU A 123 -53.01 -18.37 -15.64
CA GLU A 123 -53.50 -19.72 -15.30
C GLU A 123 -54.33 -20.33 -16.43
N THR A 124 -55.18 -19.52 -17.07
CA THR A 124 -55.96 -19.98 -18.23
C THR A 124 -55.08 -20.26 -19.46
N ALA A 125 -54.09 -19.41 -19.73
CA ALA A 125 -53.17 -19.60 -20.85
C ALA A 125 -52.27 -20.84 -20.67
N LYS A 126 -51.85 -21.13 -19.44
CA LYS A 126 -51.05 -22.32 -19.11
C LYS A 126 -51.87 -23.61 -19.30
N ALA A 127 -53.15 -23.61 -18.93
CA ALA A 127 -54.04 -24.73 -19.19
C ALA A 127 -54.24 -25.00 -20.70
N PHE A 128 -54.27 -23.95 -21.54
CA PHE A 128 -54.30 -24.09 -23.00
C PHE A 128 -52.96 -24.54 -23.61
N ALA A 129 -51.82 -24.17 -23.01
CA ALA A 129 -50.50 -24.58 -23.49
C ALA A 129 -50.20 -26.06 -23.17
N GLU A 130 -50.70 -26.60 -22.06
CA GLU A 130 -50.54 -28.01 -21.69
C GLU A 130 -51.53 -28.95 -22.41
N SER A 131 -52.67 -28.44 -22.89
CA SER A 131 -53.61 -29.19 -23.73
C SER A 131 -53.54 -28.66 -25.16
N ASP A 132 -52.77 -29.30 -26.06
CA ASP A 132 -52.62 -28.99 -27.51
C ASP A 132 -53.92 -28.53 -28.21
N ALA A 133 -54.31 -27.28 -27.96
CA ALA A 133 -55.56 -26.68 -28.39
C ALA A 133 -55.20 -25.44 -29.18
N TYR A 134 -55.63 -25.42 -30.44
CA TYR A 134 -55.32 -24.36 -31.38
C TYR A 134 -56.62 -23.77 -31.94
N ILE A 135 -56.60 -22.48 -32.27
CA ILE A 135 -57.77 -21.76 -32.79
C ILE A 135 -57.89 -22.02 -34.30
N CYS A 136 -58.82 -22.89 -34.70
CA CYS A 136 -59.22 -23.02 -36.11
C CYS A 136 -60.39 -22.07 -36.39
N GLU A 137 -60.26 -21.19 -37.39
CA GLU A 137 -61.39 -20.39 -37.91
C GLU A 137 -62.28 -19.75 -36.82
N GLY A 138 -61.64 -19.22 -35.77
CA GLY A 138 -62.33 -18.54 -34.65
C GLY A 138 -62.97 -19.46 -33.60
N ARG A 139 -62.71 -20.78 -33.61
CA ARG A 139 -63.20 -21.74 -32.61
C ARG A 139 -62.07 -22.63 -32.07
N ILE A 140 -62.21 -23.08 -30.82
CA ILE A 140 -61.21 -23.93 -30.14
C ILE A 140 -61.28 -25.35 -30.72
N CYS A 141 -60.17 -25.81 -31.29
CA CYS A 141 -59.99 -27.18 -31.76
C CYS A 141 -58.99 -27.91 -30.89
N ILE A 142 -59.30 -29.17 -30.59
CA ILE A 142 -58.46 -30.05 -29.76
C ILE A 142 -57.91 -31.18 -30.64
N ASN A 143 -56.69 -31.64 -30.33
CA ASN A 143 -56.09 -32.78 -31.01
C ASN A 143 -56.89 -34.06 -30.70
N ALA A 144 -57.44 -34.70 -31.75
CA ALA A 144 -58.29 -35.89 -31.64
C ALA A 144 -57.55 -37.19 -31.98
N GLY A 145 -56.24 -37.13 -32.19
CA GLY A 145 -55.40 -38.27 -32.53
C GLY A 145 -55.51 -38.71 -34.00
N LYS A 146 -54.52 -39.49 -34.46
CA LYS A 146 -54.24 -39.83 -35.87
C LYS A 146 -55.34 -40.63 -36.61
N ASN A 147 -56.46 -40.96 -35.96
CA ASN A 147 -57.55 -41.75 -36.55
C ASN A 147 -58.73 -40.90 -37.06
N VAL A 148 -58.60 -39.58 -37.04
CA VAL A 148 -59.59 -38.64 -37.61
C VAL A 148 -58.82 -37.72 -38.57
N GLY A 149 -59.21 -37.67 -39.84
CA GLY A 149 -58.48 -36.91 -40.88
C GLY A 149 -58.10 -35.50 -40.44
N ASN A 150 -56.82 -35.15 -40.65
CA ASN A 150 -56.06 -33.97 -40.17
C ASN A 150 -55.84 -33.81 -38.66
N GLY A 151 -56.20 -34.79 -37.82
CA GLY A 151 -55.74 -34.90 -36.43
C GLY A 151 -56.35 -33.92 -35.42
N TYR A 152 -57.13 -32.92 -35.85
CA TYR A 152 -57.79 -31.96 -34.97
C TYR A 152 -59.31 -31.98 -35.19
N ARG A 153 -60.07 -31.91 -34.10
CA ARG A 153 -61.54 -31.83 -34.13
C ARG A 153 -62.01 -30.65 -33.29
N GLN A 154 -63.03 -29.96 -33.79
CA GLN A 154 -63.70 -28.90 -33.06
C GLN A 154 -64.35 -29.44 -31.78
N ALA A 155 -64.12 -28.76 -30.66
CA ALA A 155 -64.67 -29.16 -29.38
C ALA A 155 -66.20 -29.07 -29.41
N LYS A 156 -66.90 -30.16 -29.02
CA LYS A 156 -68.35 -30.11 -28.86
C LYS A 156 -68.70 -29.28 -27.62
N PRO A 157 -69.66 -28.34 -27.71
CA PRO A 157 -70.14 -27.64 -26.53
C PRO A 157 -70.75 -28.64 -25.55
N ARG A 158 -70.35 -28.57 -24.27
CA ARG A 158 -71.04 -29.31 -23.20
C ARG A 158 -72.46 -28.74 -23.11
N LYS A 159 -73.47 -29.60 -23.28
CA LYS A 159 -74.85 -29.24 -22.90
C LYS A 159 -74.84 -28.98 -21.39
N LYS A 160 -75.36 -27.82 -20.98
CA LYS A 160 -75.66 -27.52 -19.58
C LYS A 160 -76.65 -28.54 -19.03
#